data_AF-A0A3S1A360-F1
#
_entry.id   AF-A0A3S1A360-F1
#
_cell.length_a   1.000
_cell.length_b   1.000
_cell.length_c   1.000
_cell.angle_alpha   90.00
_cell.angle_beta   90.00
_cell.angle_gamma   90.00
#
_symmetry.space_group_name_H-M   'P 1'
#
loop_
_entity.id
_entity.type
_entity.pdbx_description
1 polymer ?
#
loop_
_entity_poly.entity_id
_entity_poly.type
_entity_poly.pdbx_seq_one_letter_code
_entity_poly.pdbx_strand_id
1 'polypeptide(L)'
;MSETIKTSNELTKLATEKEREEKLMQDVLLLLENLIDREEITIKLILNCLYDVGATNLINQKIQFRTLNRTMKVISKMSKPAFRMIAWQWFKKNCPNLIANWLRSKIEFKIVENVTVEIVRENQDANLNSLSPTQYQIYEVKHLRSQVKLLTGILVGAVTVLAGSFVWAGYLVERSHIQVVEELQTQVKTLEANVNKR
;
A
#
# COMPACT_ATOMS: atom_id res chain seq x y z
N MET A 1 -50.44 27.77 -17.11
CA MET A 1 -49.49 28.57 -16.30
C MET A 1 -49.16 27.98 -14.92
N SER A 2 -49.72 26.83 -14.53
CA SER A 2 -49.52 26.25 -13.19
C SER A 2 -48.36 25.25 -13.07
N GLU A 3 -47.83 24.74 -14.19
CA GLU A 3 -46.74 23.75 -14.17
C GLU A 3 -45.38 24.37 -13.85
N THR A 4 -45.07 25.55 -14.39
CA THR A 4 -43.77 26.22 -14.18
C THR A 4 -43.51 26.59 -12.73
N ILE A 5 -44.54 26.97 -11.97
CA ILE A 5 -44.41 27.36 -10.56
C ILE A 5 -44.12 26.14 -9.67
N LYS A 6 -44.70 24.98 -10.01
CA LYS A 6 -44.52 23.74 -9.25
C LYS A 6 -43.09 23.19 -9.39
N THR A 7 -42.52 23.26 -10.60
CA THR A 7 -41.16 22.80 -10.88
C THR A 7 -40.10 23.66 -10.20
N SER A 8 -40.28 24.99 -10.15
CA SER A 8 -39.34 25.89 -9.47
C SER A 8 -39.30 25.65 -7.96
N ASN A 9 -40.44 25.42 -7.31
CA ASN A 9 -40.50 25.15 -5.87
C ASN A 9 -39.84 23.81 -5.49
N GLU A 10 -40.05 22.75 -6.28
CA GLU A 10 -39.38 21.46 -6.10
C GLU A 10 -37.85 21.57 -6.30
N LEU A 11 -37.40 22.31 -7.33
CA LEU A 11 -35.98 22.51 -7.60
C LEU A 11 -35.28 23.26 -6.46
N THR A 12 -35.95 24.27 -5.90
CA THR A 12 -35.43 25.06 -4.79
C THR A 12 -35.36 24.23 -3.51
N LYS A 13 -36.37 23.41 -3.24
CA LYS A 13 -36.41 22.48 -2.11
C LYS A 13 -35.30 21.42 -2.21
N LEU A 14 -35.10 20.84 -3.38
CA LEU A 14 -34.07 19.83 -3.63
C LEU A 14 -32.65 20.41 -3.53
N ALA A 15 -32.46 21.67 -3.91
CA ALA A 15 -31.21 22.40 -3.68
C ALA A 15 -30.94 22.64 -2.17
N THR A 16 -31.96 23.04 -1.41
CA THR A 16 -31.83 23.22 0.05
C THR A 16 -31.61 21.90 0.81
N GLU A 17 -32.18 20.79 0.34
CA GLU A 17 -31.98 19.46 0.91
C GLU A 17 -30.55 18.97 0.66
N LYS A 18 -30.04 19.12 -0.57
CA LYS A 18 -28.63 18.82 -0.89
C LYS A 18 -27.64 19.66 -0.10
N GLU A 19 -27.91 20.95 0.09
CA GLU A 19 -27.04 21.81 0.91
C GLU A 19 -27.04 21.36 2.38
N ARG A 20 -28.19 20.93 2.89
CA ARG A 20 -28.31 20.37 4.24
C ARG A 20 -27.55 19.05 4.37
N GLU A 21 -27.68 18.15 3.39
CA GLU A 21 -26.94 16.89 3.35
C GLU A 21 -25.42 17.12 3.33
N GLU A 22 -24.95 18.07 2.52
CA GLU A 22 -23.51 18.38 2.45
C GLU A 22 -22.97 18.89 3.80
N LYS A 23 -23.72 19.76 4.49
CA LYS A 23 -23.36 20.22 5.84
C LYS A 23 -23.29 19.06 6.83
N LEU A 24 -24.27 18.16 6.81
CA LEU A 24 -24.26 16.98 7.68
C LEU A 24 -23.08 16.04 7.36
N MET A 25 -22.74 15.86 6.08
CA MET A 25 -21.58 15.06 5.70
C MET A 25 -20.25 15.70 6.12
N GLN A 26 -20.17 17.03 6.10
CA GLN A 26 -19.02 17.76 6.60
C GLN A 26 -18.89 17.64 8.13
N ASP A 27 -20.00 17.67 8.86
CA ASP A 27 -20.02 17.40 10.30
C ASP A 27 -19.56 15.97 10.62
N VAL A 28 -20.01 14.98 9.84
CA VAL A 28 -19.56 13.57 9.97
C VAL A 28 -18.05 13.47 9.78
N LEU A 29 -17.49 14.15 8.78
CA LEU A 29 -16.05 14.17 8.54
C LEU A 29 -15.30 14.79 9.73
N LEU A 30 -15.77 15.92 10.25
CA LEU A 30 -15.17 16.57 11.43
C LEU A 30 -15.21 15.66 12.67
N LEU A 31 -16.33 14.95 12.88
CA LEU A 31 -16.45 13.99 13.98
C LEU A 31 -15.49 12.82 13.81
N LEU A 32 -15.32 12.30 12.59
CA LEU A 32 -14.36 11.23 12.28
C LEU A 32 -12.91 11.68 12.51
N GLU A 33 -12.55 12.89 12.07
CA GLU A 33 -11.21 13.46 12.31
C GLU A 33 -10.94 13.58 13.82
N ASN A 34 -11.88 14.14 14.57
CA ASN A 34 -11.76 14.27 16.02
C ASN A 34 -11.67 12.91 16.72
N LEU A 35 -12.45 11.93 16.28
CA LEU A 35 -12.39 10.57 16.82
C LEU A 35 -11.01 9.95 16.57
N ILE A 36 -10.50 10.07 15.35
CA ILE A 36 -9.22 9.50 14.94
C ILE A 36 -8.05 10.14 15.69
N ASP A 37 -8.10 11.45 15.89
CA ASP A 37 -7.06 12.16 16.62
C ASP A 37 -7.09 11.87 18.13
N ARG A 38 -8.27 11.67 18.72
CA ARG A 38 -8.40 11.30 20.15
C ARG A 38 -8.02 9.84 20.41
N GLU A 39 -8.39 8.93 19.52
CA GLU A 39 -8.17 7.49 19.67
C GLU A 39 -6.89 7.00 19.00
N GLU A 40 -5.85 7.85 18.95
CA GLU A 40 -4.58 7.54 18.30
C GLU A 40 -3.96 6.22 18.79
N ILE A 41 -3.97 5.99 20.11
CA ILE A 41 -3.37 4.79 20.72
C ILE A 41 -4.11 3.53 20.25
N THR A 42 -5.43 3.56 20.33
CA THR A 42 -6.32 2.47 19.93
C THR A 42 -6.14 2.15 18.45
N ILE A 43 -6.10 3.17 17.59
CA ILE A 43 -5.91 3.01 16.15
C ILE A 43 -4.53 2.45 15.84
N LYS A 44 -3.47 2.95 16.48
CA LYS A 44 -2.11 2.39 16.32
C LYS A 44 -2.06 0.92 16.76
N LEU A 45 -2.83 0.52 17.78
CA LEU A 45 -2.94 -0.87 18.20
C LEU A 45 -3.64 -1.72 17.11
N ILE A 46 -4.77 -1.24 16.58
CA ILE A 46 -5.49 -1.90 15.48
C ILE A 46 -4.57 -2.09 14.27
N LEU A 47 -3.84 -1.04 13.87
CA LEU A 47 -2.88 -1.10 12.76
C LEU A 47 -1.75 -2.10 13.02
N ASN A 48 -1.26 -2.19 14.26
CA ASN A 48 -0.24 -3.17 14.64
C ASN A 48 -0.78 -4.61 14.54
N CYS A 49 -1.99 -4.87 15.03
CA CYS A 49 -2.62 -6.18 14.94
C CYS A 49 -2.86 -6.58 13.48
N LEU A 50 -3.38 -5.65 12.66
CA LEU A 50 -3.57 -5.86 11.23
C LEU A 50 -2.25 -6.18 10.51
N TYR A 51 -1.18 -5.49 10.88
CA TYR A 51 0.14 -5.76 10.33
C TYR A 51 0.65 -7.15 10.69
N ASP A 52 0.56 -7.54 11.96
CA ASP A 52 1.08 -8.82 12.43
C ASP A 52 0.38 -10.01 11.76
N VAL A 53 -0.95 -9.96 11.70
CA VAL A 53 -1.76 -11.02 11.06
C VAL A 53 -1.61 -10.95 9.54
N GLY A 54 -1.72 -9.76 8.96
CA GLY A 54 -1.68 -9.54 7.51
C GLY A 54 -0.33 -9.92 6.89
N ALA A 55 0.78 -9.46 7.47
CA ALA A 55 2.11 -9.77 6.99
C ALA A 55 2.39 -11.28 7.08
N THR A 56 2.05 -11.91 8.21
CA THR A 56 2.27 -13.35 8.41
C THR A 56 1.45 -14.19 7.44
N ASN A 57 0.17 -13.85 7.25
CA ASN A 57 -0.72 -14.56 6.35
C ASN A 57 -0.27 -14.42 4.89
N LEU A 58 0.06 -13.20 4.46
CA LEU A 58 0.52 -12.92 3.10
C LEU A 58 1.85 -13.64 2.80
N ILE A 59 2.79 -13.63 3.74
CA ILE A 59 4.06 -14.35 3.60
C ILE A 59 3.82 -15.86 3.49
N ASN A 60 2.98 -16.42 4.36
CA ASN A 60 2.69 -17.86 4.32
C ASN A 60 1.97 -18.28 3.02
N GLN A 61 1.06 -17.44 2.50
CA GLN A 61 0.33 -17.74 1.27
C GLN A 61 1.19 -17.58 0.01
N LYS A 62 2.01 -16.53 -0.08
CA LYS A 62 2.77 -16.20 -1.29
C LYS A 62 4.16 -16.83 -1.34
N ILE A 63 4.74 -17.20 -0.20
CA ILE A 63 6.13 -17.67 -0.13
C ILE A 63 6.18 -19.11 0.36
N GLN A 64 6.20 -20.02 -0.62
CA GLN A 64 6.27 -21.46 -0.40
C GLN A 64 7.68 -21.92 0.04
N PHE A 65 8.73 -21.21 -0.38
CA PHE A 65 10.11 -21.57 -0.03
C PHE A 65 10.42 -21.27 1.44
N ARG A 66 10.86 -22.29 2.19
CA ARG A 66 11.06 -22.21 3.65
C ARG A 66 12.08 -21.15 4.08
N THR A 67 13.18 -21.00 3.36
CA THR A 67 14.23 -20.01 3.65
C THR A 67 13.73 -18.60 3.38
N LEU A 68 13.10 -18.36 2.24
CA LEU A 68 12.52 -17.06 1.86
C LEU A 68 11.35 -16.66 2.76
N ASN A 69 10.55 -17.62 3.22
CA ASN A 69 9.47 -17.39 4.19
C ASN A 69 10.06 -16.90 5.53
N ARG A 70 11.15 -17.53 5.98
CA ARG A 70 11.85 -17.13 7.21
C ARG A 70 12.46 -15.74 7.10
N THR A 71 13.14 -15.42 5.99
CA THR A 71 13.71 -14.08 5.79
C THR A 71 12.61 -13.01 5.74
N MET A 72 11.51 -13.26 5.03
CA MET A 72 10.40 -12.30 4.98
C MET A 72 9.71 -12.08 6.33
N LYS A 73 9.60 -13.12 7.17
CA LYS A 73 9.10 -12.96 8.55
C LYS A 73 10.02 -12.11 9.42
N VAL A 74 11.33 -12.15 9.19
CA VAL A 74 12.28 -11.27 9.89
C VAL A 74 12.16 -9.85 9.37
N ILE A 75 12.07 -9.68 8.04
CA ILE A 75 11.90 -8.37 7.40
C ILE A 75 10.59 -7.72 7.84
N SER A 76 9.49 -8.47 7.99
CA SER A 76 8.24 -7.92 8.50
C SER A 76 8.37 -7.43 9.94
N LYS A 77 9.01 -8.19 10.82
CA LYS A 77 9.27 -7.75 12.20
C LYS A 77 10.17 -6.51 12.26
N MET A 78 11.21 -6.46 11.42
CA MET A 78 12.16 -5.34 11.39
C MET A 78 11.54 -4.06 10.80
N SER A 79 10.64 -4.19 9.82
CA SER A 79 9.95 -3.05 9.18
C SER A 79 8.72 -2.56 9.95
N LYS A 80 8.30 -3.26 11.03
CA LYS A 80 7.17 -2.90 11.88
C LYS A 80 7.16 -1.45 12.39
N PRO A 81 8.25 -0.88 12.97
CA PRO A 81 8.22 0.51 13.45
C PRO A 81 8.05 1.53 12.32
N ALA A 82 8.67 1.28 11.17
CA ALA A 82 8.51 2.13 9.98
C ALA A 82 7.08 2.05 9.44
N PHE A 83 6.53 0.84 9.31
CA PHE A 83 5.13 0.63 8.94
C PHE A 83 4.19 1.35 9.90
N ARG A 84 4.40 1.26 11.22
CA ARG A 84 3.56 1.95 12.21
C ARG A 84 3.50 3.45 11.99
N MET A 85 4.63 4.08 11.69
CA MET A 85 4.68 5.53 11.44
C MET A 85 4.01 5.91 10.12
N ILE A 86 4.29 5.16 9.05
CA ILE A 86 3.70 5.39 7.72
C ILE A 86 2.18 5.14 7.75
N ALA A 87 1.76 4.01 8.32
CA ALA A 87 0.35 3.63 8.42
C ALA A 87 -0.43 4.65 9.26
N TRP A 88 0.15 5.17 10.35
CA TRP A 88 -0.49 6.24 11.12
C TRP A 88 -0.68 7.52 10.30
N GLN A 89 0.38 7.99 9.64
CA GLN A 89 0.31 9.19 8.80
C GLN A 89 -0.69 9.03 7.64
N TRP A 90 -0.73 7.85 7.02
CA TRP A 90 -1.68 7.55 5.98
C TRP A 90 -3.12 7.48 6.51
N PHE A 91 -3.32 6.80 7.65
CA PHE A 91 -4.63 6.64 8.26
C PHE A 91 -5.22 7.99 8.66
N LYS A 92 -4.46 8.84 9.35
CA LYS A 92 -4.90 10.18 9.76
C LYS A 92 -5.33 11.04 8.56
N LYS A 93 -4.61 10.98 7.44
CA LYS A 93 -4.90 11.79 6.25
C LYS A 93 -6.05 11.27 5.39
N ASN A 94 -6.20 9.94 5.29
CA ASN A 94 -7.08 9.33 4.30
C ASN A 94 -8.31 8.68 4.92
N CYS A 95 -8.20 8.09 6.11
CA CYS A 95 -9.28 7.30 6.70
C CYS A 95 -10.56 8.10 6.98
N PRO A 96 -10.52 9.34 7.54
CA PRO A 96 -11.74 10.12 7.75
C PRO A 96 -12.52 10.32 6.45
N ASN A 97 -11.82 10.68 5.38
CA ASN A 97 -12.40 10.86 4.04
C ASN A 97 -12.93 9.56 3.45
N LEU A 98 -12.19 8.45 3.59
CA LEU A 98 -12.62 7.14 3.09
C LEU A 98 -13.89 6.66 3.78
N ILE A 99 -13.97 6.81 5.11
CA ILE A 99 -15.16 6.44 5.88
C ILE A 99 -16.33 7.35 5.52
N ALA A 100 -16.13 8.68 5.48
CA ALA A 100 -17.18 9.63 5.12
C ALA A 100 -17.73 9.37 3.71
N ASN A 101 -16.87 9.13 2.73
CA ASN A 101 -17.28 8.83 1.36
C ASN A 101 -17.97 7.47 1.24
N TRP A 102 -17.51 6.47 1.99
CA TRP A 102 -18.18 5.17 2.04
C TRP A 102 -19.58 5.28 2.65
N LEU A 103 -19.74 6.03 3.74
CA LEU A 103 -21.04 6.31 4.36
C LEU A 103 -21.96 7.05 3.39
N ARG A 104 -21.45 8.10 2.72
CA ARG A 104 -22.18 8.85 1.69
C ARG A 104 -22.68 7.92 0.58
N SER A 105 -21.83 7.04 0.08
CA SER A 105 -22.18 6.05 -0.96
C SER A 105 -23.26 5.05 -0.52
N LYS A 106 -23.48 4.85 0.79
CA LYS A 106 -24.56 3.99 1.31
C LYS A 106 -25.88 4.73 1.48
N ILE A 107 -25.84 6.05 1.62
CA ILE A 107 -27.02 6.90 1.85
C ILE A 107 -27.52 7.51 0.53
N GLU A 108 -26.62 7.73 -0.44
CA GLU A 108 -26.99 8.05 -1.82
C GLU A 108 -27.63 6.82 -2.47
N PHE A 109 -28.92 6.62 -2.23
CA PHE A 109 -29.72 5.68 -3.00
C PHE A 109 -29.71 6.14 -4.45
N LYS A 110 -28.89 5.50 -5.29
CA LYS A 110 -29.14 5.52 -6.73
C LYS A 110 -30.54 4.92 -6.93
N ILE A 111 -31.50 5.76 -7.28
CA ILE A 111 -32.73 5.30 -7.92
C ILE A 111 -32.25 4.65 -9.21
N VAL A 112 -32.12 3.32 -9.19
CA VAL A 112 -31.90 2.53 -10.40
C VAL A 112 -33.20 2.65 -11.17
N GLU A 113 -33.24 3.56 -12.14
CA GLU A 113 -34.32 3.63 -13.12
C GLU A 113 -34.45 2.27 -13.81
N ASN A 114 -35.55 1.59 -13.51
CA ASN A 114 -36.23 0.56 -14.29
C ASN A 114 -35.35 -0.43 -15.06
N VAL A 115 -34.99 -1.54 -14.42
CA VAL A 115 -35.14 -2.84 -15.10
C VAL A 115 -36.43 -3.44 -14.56
N THR A 116 -37.45 -3.45 -15.41
CA THR A 116 -38.71 -4.18 -15.24
C THR A 116 -38.41 -5.62 -14.85
N VAL A 117 -38.49 -5.92 -13.56
CA VAL A 117 -38.63 -7.29 -13.06
C VAL A 117 -40.10 -7.63 -13.20
N GLU A 118 -40.44 -8.22 -14.34
CA GLU A 118 -41.67 -8.98 -14.51
C GLU A 118 -41.63 -10.12 -13.48
N ILE A 119 -42.52 -10.00 -12.49
CA ILE A 119 -42.71 -11.00 -11.46
C ILE A 119 -43.35 -12.22 -12.15
N VAL A 120 -42.54 -13.23 -12.46
CA VAL A 120 -43.02 -14.61 -12.56
C VAL A 120 -42.43 -15.38 -11.39
N ARG A 121 -43.30 -15.53 -10.39
CA ARG A 121 -43.16 -16.33 -9.19
C ARG A 121 -43.36 -17.81 -9.56
N GLU A 122 -42.32 -18.64 -9.47
CA GLU A 122 -42.46 -19.99 -8.90
C GLU A 122 -41.11 -20.70 -8.66
N ASN A 123 -41.06 -21.43 -7.55
CA ASN A 123 -40.15 -22.53 -7.21
C ASN A 123 -38.74 -22.18 -6.70
N GLN A 124 -38.72 -21.91 -5.40
CA GLN A 124 -37.66 -22.34 -4.50
C GLN A 124 -37.57 -23.88 -4.58
N ASP A 125 -36.48 -24.42 -5.14
CA ASP A 125 -35.68 -25.51 -4.56
C ASP A 125 -34.62 -26.03 -5.55
N ALA A 126 -33.37 -26.05 -5.09
CA ALA A 126 -32.22 -26.83 -5.58
C ALA A 126 -31.71 -26.59 -7.02
N ASN A 127 -30.94 -25.50 -7.24
CA ASN A 127 -29.60 -25.67 -7.85
C ASN A 127 -28.67 -24.49 -7.56
N LEU A 128 -27.79 -24.71 -6.60
CA LEU A 128 -26.62 -23.89 -6.30
C LEU A 128 -25.54 -24.14 -7.36
N ASN A 129 -25.67 -23.60 -8.58
CA ASN A 129 -24.57 -23.53 -9.57
C ASN A 129 -24.91 -22.57 -10.72
N SER A 130 -24.57 -21.29 -10.59
CA SER A 130 -24.00 -20.48 -11.68
C SER A 130 -23.92 -19.03 -11.24
N LEU A 131 -22.70 -18.55 -10.94
CA LEU A 131 -22.34 -17.14 -11.14
C LEU A 131 -20.82 -17.09 -11.23
N SER A 132 -20.35 -17.13 -12.46
CA SER A 132 -18.94 -17.01 -12.85
C SER A 132 -18.37 -15.65 -12.40
N PRO A 133 -17.31 -15.63 -11.59
CA PRO A 133 -16.69 -14.41 -11.07
C PRO A 133 -15.61 -13.92 -12.02
N THR A 134 -15.97 -13.33 -13.18
CA THR A 134 -14.96 -12.95 -14.18
C THR A 134 -15.10 -11.57 -14.80
N GLN A 135 -16.15 -10.78 -14.49
CA GLN A 135 -16.31 -9.46 -15.14
C GLN A 135 -15.89 -8.24 -14.31
N TYR A 136 -15.64 -8.38 -13.00
CA TYR A 136 -15.13 -7.26 -12.19
C TYR A 136 -13.60 -7.06 -12.30
N GLN A 137 -12.87 -8.08 -12.77
CA GLN A 137 -11.40 -8.02 -12.79
C GLN A 137 -10.84 -7.19 -13.96
N ILE A 138 -11.57 -7.00 -15.07
CA ILE A 138 -10.98 -6.44 -16.30
C ILE A 138 -10.82 -4.90 -16.25
N TYR A 139 -11.58 -4.19 -15.42
CA TYR A 139 -11.50 -2.73 -15.32
C TYR A 139 -10.44 -2.22 -14.32
N GLU A 140 -9.90 -3.07 -13.43
CA GLU A 140 -8.86 -2.66 -12.48
C GLU A 140 -7.42 -2.97 -12.92
N VAL A 141 -7.20 -3.90 -13.88
CA VAL A 141 -5.83 -4.34 -14.22
C VAL A 141 -5.02 -3.33 -15.04
N LYS A 142 -5.65 -2.32 -15.65
CA LYS A 142 -4.93 -1.39 -16.54
C LYS A 142 -4.34 -0.18 -15.81
N HIS A 143 -4.96 0.27 -14.73
CA HIS A 143 -4.48 1.42 -13.94
C HIS A 143 -3.39 1.04 -12.92
N LEU A 144 -3.46 -0.17 -12.34
CA LEU A 144 -2.43 -0.63 -11.37
C LEU A 144 -1.09 -1.00 -12.01
N ARG A 145 -1.03 -1.24 -13.34
CA ARG A 145 0.23 -1.56 -14.03
C ARG A 145 1.21 -0.39 -14.13
N SER A 146 0.74 0.86 -14.04
CA SER A 146 1.61 2.04 -14.19
C SER A 146 2.35 2.39 -12.89
N GLN A 147 1.71 2.20 -11.73
CA GLN A 147 2.34 2.47 -10.43
C GLN A 147 3.36 1.39 -10.04
N VAL A 148 3.10 0.13 -10.39
CA VAL A 148 4.06 -0.95 -10.11
C VAL A 148 5.33 -0.80 -10.97
N LYS A 149 5.25 -0.30 -12.22
CA LYS A 149 6.43 -0.07 -13.06
C LYS A 149 7.39 0.99 -12.50
N LEU A 150 6.88 2.06 -11.89
CA LEU A 150 7.70 3.12 -11.30
C LEU A 150 8.43 2.64 -10.05
N LEU A 151 7.72 1.91 -9.17
CA LEU A 151 8.29 1.33 -7.96
C LEU A 151 9.30 0.21 -8.26
N THR A 152 9.02 -0.64 -9.24
CA THR A 152 9.96 -1.67 -9.70
C THR A 152 11.21 -1.05 -10.36
N GLY A 153 11.07 0.06 -11.08
CA GLY A 153 12.20 0.80 -11.65
C GLY A 153 13.15 1.37 -10.60
N ILE A 154 12.63 1.98 -9.53
CA ILE A 154 13.44 2.51 -8.42
C ILE A 154 14.12 1.37 -7.67
N LEU A 155 13.42 0.25 -7.43
CA LEU A 155 14.00 -0.90 -6.74
C LEU A 155 15.14 -1.54 -7.53
N VAL A 156 14.97 -1.75 -8.83
CA VAL A 156 16.03 -2.27 -9.71
C VAL A 156 17.21 -1.31 -9.74
N GLY A 157 16.96 0.00 -9.84
CA GLY A 157 18.00 1.04 -9.81
C GLY A 157 18.79 1.06 -8.48
N ALA A 158 18.12 0.93 -7.34
CA ALA A 158 18.78 0.87 -6.05
C ALA A 158 19.66 -0.39 -5.90
N VAL A 159 19.18 -1.53 -6.39
CA VAL A 159 19.94 -2.79 -6.36
C VAL A 159 21.19 -2.72 -7.25
N THR A 160 21.12 -2.12 -8.45
CA THR A 160 22.30 -1.94 -9.30
C THR A 160 23.31 -0.95 -8.73
N VAL A 161 22.87 0.14 -8.10
CA VAL A 161 23.78 1.09 -7.44
C VAL A 161 24.48 0.45 -6.25
N LEU A 162 23.75 -0.30 -5.42
CA LEU A 162 24.32 -0.99 -4.26
C LEU A 162 25.25 -2.14 -4.67
N ALA A 163 24.87 -2.95 -5.66
CA ALA A 163 25.73 -4.02 -6.16
C ALA A 163 26.98 -3.47 -6.86
N GLY A 164 26.84 -2.41 -7.66
CA GLY A 164 27.98 -1.72 -8.29
C GLY A 164 28.93 -1.11 -7.26
N SER A 165 28.40 -0.52 -6.19
CA SER A 165 29.20 0.00 -5.08
C SER A 165 29.95 -1.10 -4.33
N PHE A 166 29.32 -2.27 -4.11
CA PHE A 166 29.96 -3.42 -3.47
C PHE A 166 31.08 -4.03 -4.34
N VAL A 167 30.87 -4.15 -5.66
CA VAL A 167 31.87 -4.66 -6.60
C VAL A 167 33.06 -3.68 -6.71
N TRP A 168 32.81 -2.37 -6.75
CA TRP A 168 33.87 -1.36 -6.74
C TRP A 168 34.67 -1.36 -5.43
N ALA A 169 34.00 -1.48 -4.29
CA ALA A 169 34.66 -1.57 -2.98
C ALA A 169 35.55 -2.82 -2.88
N GLY A 170 35.06 -3.98 -3.35
CA GLY A 170 35.86 -5.20 -3.43
C GLY A 170 37.10 -5.04 -4.31
N TYR A 171 36.95 -4.40 -5.48
CA TYR A 171 38.06 -4.12 -6.39
C TYR A 171 39.12 -3.17 -5.78
N LEU A 172 38.71 -2.16 -5.01
CA LEU A 172 39.63 -1.26 -4.32
C LEU A 172 40.41 -1.97 -3.19
N VAL A 173 39.74 -2.84 -2.44
CA VAL A 173 40.38 -3.63 -1.37
C VAL A 173 41.44 -4.57 -1.96
N GLU A 174 41.12 -5.28 -3.04
CA GLU A 174 42.08 -6.19 -3.68
C GLU A 174 43.31 -5.45 -4.23
N ARG A 175 43.12 -4.25 -4.80
CA ARG A 175 44.24 -3.43 -5.25
C ARG A 175 45.14 -2.94 -4.10
N SER A 176 44.54 -2.62 -2.94
CA SER A 176 45.30 -2.22 -1.76
C SER A 176 46.18 -3.34 -1.21
N HIS A 177 45.68 -4.58 -1.23
CA HIS A 177 46.44 -5.75 -0.77
C HIS A 177 47.65 -6.03 -1.67
N ILE A 178 47.48 -5.92 -3.00
CA ILE A 178 48.58 -6.14 -3.95
C ILE A 178 49.71 -5.12 -3.72
N GLN A 179 49.36 -3.85 -3.52
CA GLN A 179 50.35 -2.79 -3.31
C GLN A 179 51.12 -2.97 -1.98
N VAL A 180 50.42 -3.35 -0.90
CA VAL A 180 51.05 -3.63 0.40
C VAL A 180 51.99 -4.84 0.32
N VAL A 181 51.62 -5.87 -0.45
CA VAL A 181 52.46 -7.07 -0.64
C VAL A 181 53.70 -6.73 -1.47
N GLU A 182 53.58 -5.94 -2.53
CA GLU A 182 54.73 -5.47 -3.31
C GLU A 182 55.69 -4.64 -2.45
N GLU A 183 55.16 -3.70 -1.66
CA GLU A 183 55.98 -2.87 -0.77
C GLU A 183 56.72 -3.73 0.26
N LEU A 184 56.03 -4.68 0.91
CA LEU A 184 56.66 -5.62 1.84
C LEU A 184 57.74 -6.47 1.17
N GLN A 185 57.51 -6.96 -0.04
CA GLN A 185 58.53 -7.72 -0.78
C GLN A 185 59.77 -6.88 -1.11
N THR A 186 59.60 -5.61 -1.47
CA THR A 186 60.73 -4.72 -1.72
C THR A 186 61.52 -4.40 -0.45
N GLN A 187 60.83 -4.20 0.68
CA GLN A 187 61.49 -3.98 1.97
C GLN A 187 62.27 -5.23 2.43
N VAL A 188 61.71 -6.43 2.26
CA VAL A 188 62.43 -7.68 2.59
C VAL A 188 63.66 -7.85 1.71
N LYS A 189 63.55 -7.66 0.39
CA LYS A 189 64.70 -7.78 -0.53
C LYS A 189 65.80 -6.76 -0.22
N THR A 190 65.45 -5.53 0.14
CA THR A 190 66.45 -4.51 0.49
C THR A 190 67.14 -4.84 1.82
N LEU A 191 66.40 -5.39 2.80
CA LEU A 191 66.97 -5.83 4.06
C LEU A 191 67.90 -7.04 3.88
N GLU A 192 67.50 -8.04 3.09
CA GLU A 192 68.33 -9.21 2.76
C GLU A 192 69.61 -8.80 2.01
N ALA A 193 69.51 -7.89 1.05
CA ALA A 193 70.67 -7.38 0.31
C ALA A 193 71.66 -6.60 1.21
N ASN A 194 71.16 -5.95 2.26
CA ASN A 194 71.99 -5.24 3.23
C ASN A 194 72.67 -6.22 4.21
N VAL A 195 71.93 -7.25 4.67
CA VAL A 195 72.47 -8.31 5.53
C VAL A 195 73.55 -9.13 4.83
N ASN A 196 73.38 -9.47 3.55
CA ASN A 196 74.35 -10.25 2.77
C ASN A 196 75.63 -9.45 2.39
N LYS A 197 75.66 -8.15 2.68
CA LYS A 197 76.80 -7.26 2.40
C LYS A 197 77.70 -7.04 3.63
N ARG A 198 77.33 -7.64 4.77
CA ARG A 198 78.03 -7.55 6.05
C ARG A 198 78.74 -8.85 6.37
#